data_AF-A0AA97AYU3-F1
#
_entry.id   AF-A0AA97AYU3-F1
#
_cell.length_a   1.000
_cell.length_b   1.000
_cell.length_c   1.000
_cell.angle_alpha   90.00
_cell.angle_beta   90.00
_cell.angle_gamma   90.00
#
_symmetry.space_group_name_H-M   'P 1'
#
loop_
_entity.id
_entity.type
_entity.pdbx_description
1 polymer ?
#
loop_
_entity_poly.entity_id
_entity_poly.type
_entity_poly.pdbx_seq_one_letter_code
_entity_poly.pdbx_strand_id
1 'polypeptide(L)'
;MSLLRHEWFLLRKDRMLAFSAALLLGLMALGLYNGWRFTRDLRTYQQRLVTQETERRARLAEQAEALRQGRGPELPPWKSPAMPVPVGNTLVQPEALLPPGPLGAFTVGQMDLLPSAYQVSLQGRLTDFARDTLEHPVHLATGTLDLSFVLLYLLPLFALAFSFDLVSREREDGTLRLVLVQATGLRGWALRRLAVRAGVLLGLCVLAGVAGYALTGGAGGWGGWRAG
;
A
#
# COMPACT_ATOMS: atom_id res chain seq x y z
N MET A 1 -30.56 21.97 23.00
CA MET A 1 -29.55 20.93 22.67
C MET A 1 -29.18 21.11 21.20
N SER A 2 -27.89 21.20 20.85
CA SER A 2 -27.51 21.41 19.45
C SER A 2 -27.97 20.24 18.59
N LEU A 3 -28.61 20.52 17.45
CA LEU A 3 -29.11 19.53 16.48
C LEU A 3 -28.07 18.43 16.15
N LEU A 4 -26.78 18.82 16.13
CA LEU A 4 -25.64 17.91 15.93
C LEU A 4 -25.53 16.80 16.98
N ARG A 5 -25.78 17.10 18.26
CA ARG A 5 -25.76 16.07 19.32
C ARG A 5 -26.92 15.08 19.17
N HIS A 6 -28.07 15.56 18.67
CA HIS A 6 -29.24 14.72 18.47
C HIS A 6 -29.06 13.78 17.29
N GLU A 7 -28.57 14.30 16.16
CA GLU A 7 -28.20 13.49 14.99
C GLU A 7 -27.12 12.45 15.32
N TRP A 8 -26.09 12.81 16.09
CA TRP A 8 -25.07 11.86 16.54
C TRP A 8 -25.66 10.71 17.38
N PHE A 9 -26.60 11.01 18.27
CA PHE A 9 -27.25 10.00 19.11
C PHE A 9 -28.15 9.06 18.28
N LEU A 10 -28.88 9.61 17.30
CA LEU A 10 -29.70 8.83 16.38
C LEU A 10 -28.84 7.92 15.50
N LEU A 11 -27.74 8.43 14.95
CA LEU A 11 -26.78 7.64 14.18
C LEU A 11 -26.18 6.50 15.00
N ARG A 12 -25.86 6.73 16.27
CA ARG A 12 -25.27 5.70 17.14
C ARG A 12 -26.25 4.58 17.51
N LYS A 13 -27.56 4.84 17.46
CA LYS A 13 -28.60 3.83 17.73
C LYS A 13 -28.96 3.01 16.51
N ASP A 14 -28.58 3.45 15.32
CA ASP A 14 -28.86 2.76 14.09
C ASP A 14 -27.94 1.55 13.90
N ARG A 15 -28.50 0.35 14.08
CA ARG A 15 -27.75 -0.91 13.98
C ARG A 15 -27.20 -1.14 12.58
N MET A 16 -27.91 -0.70 11.54
CA MET A 16 -27.45 -0.90 10.16
C MET A 16 -26.25 -0.01 9.87
N LEU A 17 -26.32 1.27 10.23
CA LEU A 17 -25.18 2.18 10.08
C LEU A 17 -23.98 1.77 10.94
N ALA A 18 -24.22 1.32 12.18
CA ALA A 18 -23.15 0.80 13.03
C ALA A 18 -22.48 -0.44 12.43
N PHE A 19 -23.28 -1.37 11.89
CA PHE A 19 -22.76 -2.56 11.21
C PHE A 19 -21.96 -2.18 9.96
N SER A 20 -22.47 -1.29 9.10
CA SER A 20 -21.76 -0.84 7.90
C SER A 20 -20.48 -0.07 8.24
N ALA A 21 -20.47 0.76 9.29
CA ALA A 21 -19.26 1.44 9.78
C ALA A 21 -18.22 0.44 10.29
N ALA A 22 -18.64 -0.56 11.08
CA ALA A 22 -17.76 -1.60 11.59
C ALA A 22 -17.19 -2.47 10.46
N LEU A 23 -18.02 -2.81 9.47
CA LEU A 23 -17.58 -3.56 8.29
C LEU A 23 -16.56 -2.75 7.47
N LEU A 24 -16.82 -1.46 7.23
CA LEU A 24 -15.89 -0.58 6.54
C LEU A 24 -14.54 -0.49 7.26
N LEU A 25 -14.56 -0.28 8.58
CA LEU A 25 -13.34 -0.27 9.40
C LEU A 25 -12.60 -1.61 9.35
N GLY A 26 -13.32 -2.73 9.40
CA GLY A 26 -12.74 -4.07 9.28
C GLY A 26 -12.05 -4.28 7.93
N LEU A 27 -12.69 -3.85 6.84
CA LEU A 27 -12.12 -3.91 5.49
C LEU A 27 -10.90 -3.00 5.34
N MET A 28 -10.95 -1.78 5.88
CA MET A 28 -9.80 -0.87 5.89
C MET A 28 -8.62 -1.43 6.69
N ALA A 29 -8.90 -2.01 7.87
CA ALA A 29 -7.89 -2.65 8.70
C ALA A 29 -7.26 -3.87 7.99
N LEU A 30 -8.07 -4.68 7.31
CA LEU A 30 -7.60 -5.82 6.52
C LEU A 30 -6.75 -5.36 5.33
N GLY A 31 -7.17 -4.31 4.61
CA GLY A 31 -6.39 -3.72 3.52
C GLY A 31 -5.06 -3.15 3.98
N LEU A 32 -5.03 -2.44 5.11
CA LEU A 32 -3.79 -1.94 5.73
C LEU A 32 -2.88 -3.08 6.19
N TYR A 33 -3.45 -4.13 6.80
CA TYR A 33 -2.70 -5.29 7.24
C TYR A 33 -2.04 -6.01 6.06
N ASN A 34 -2.78 -6.20 4.96
CA ASN A 34 -2.27 -6.79 3.73
C ASN A 34 -1.11 -5.96 3.15
N GLY A 35 -1.30 -4.64 3.02
CA GLY A 35 -0.25 -3.77 2.48
C GLY A 35 0.98 -3.66 3.39
N TRP A 36 0.79 -3.66 4.72
CA TRP A 36 1.90 -3.71 5.66
C TRP A 36 2.70 -5.02 5.54
N ARG A 37 2.00 -6.16 5.46
CA ARG A 37 2.64 -7.46 5.26
C ARG A 37 3.43 -7.49 3.96
N PHE A 38 2.81 -7.07 2.85
CA PHE A 38 3.44 -7.02 1.53
C PHE A 38 4.72 -6.15 1.55
N THR A 39 4.62 -4.93 2.06
CA THR A 39 5.80 -4.04 2.12
C THR A 39 6.91 -4.55 3.03
N ARG A 40 6.58 -5.26 4.11
CA ARG A 40 7.57 -5.93 4.98
C ARG A 40 8.28 -7.06 4.26
N ASP A 41 7.52 -7.90 3.55
CA ASP A 41 8.05 -9.03 2.80
C ASP A 41 8.94 -8.54 1.66
N LEU A 42 8.50 -7.50 0.94
CA LEU A 42 9.26 -6.84 -0.12
C LEU A 42 10.59 -6.25 0.40
N ARG A 43 10.57 -5.51 1.51
CA ARG A 43 11.80 -4.98 2.13
C ARG A 43 12.77 -6.09 2.53
N THR A 44 12.26 -7.17 3.08
CA THR A 44 13.07 -8.32 3.48
C THR A 44 13.70 -9.00 2.27
N TYR A 45 12.94 -9.13 1.18
CA TYR A 45 13.44 -9.65 -0.09
C TYR A 45 14.56 -8.77 -0.66
N GLN A 46 14.33 -7.46 -0.76
CA GLN A 46 15.33 -6.51 -1.25
C GLN A 46 16.60 -6.49 -0.38
N GLN A 47 16.47 -6.56 0.95
CA GLN A 47 17.61 -6.66 1.85
C GLN A 47 18.46 -7.92 1.58
N ARG A 48 17.82 -9.08 1.31
CA ARG A 48 18.55 -10.30 0.95
C ARG A 48 19.35 -10.13 -0.34
N LEU A 49 18.78 -9.45 -1.35
CA LEU A 49 19.49 -9.17 -2.61
C LEU A 49 20.75 -8.33 -2.37
N VAL A 50 20.63 -7.24 -1.59
CA VAL A 50 21.78 -6.38 -1.24
C VAL A 50 22.83 -7.17 -0.45
N THR A 51 22.43 -7.97 0.54
CA THR A 51 23.37 -8.76 1.33
C THR A 51 24.09 -9.79 0.46
N GLN A 52 23.38 -10.47 -0.45
CA GLN A 52 24.00 -11.42 -1.38
C GLN A 52 24.97 -10.74 -2.35
N GLU A 53 24.60 -9.57 -2.89
CA GLU A 53 25.46 -8.79 -3.77
C GLU A 53 26.74 -8.36 -3.04
N THR A 54 26.61 -7.81 -1.83
CA THR A 54 27.75 -7.33 -1.03
C THR A 54 28.69 -8.46 -0.62
N GLU A 55 28.16 -9.60 -0.17
CA GLU A 55 28.98 -10.79 0.12
C GLU A 55 29.72 -11.30 -1.12
N ARG A 56 29.02 -11.36 -2.26
CA ARG A 56 29.62 -11.82 -3.52
C ARG A 56 30.72 -10.88 -4.00
N ARG A 57 30.51 -9.56 -3.88
CA ARG A 57 31.54 -8.54 -4.14
C ARG A 57 32.76 -8.71 -3.26
N ALA A 58 32.56 -8.90 -1.95
CA ALA A 58 33.66 -9.09 -1.01
C ALA A 58 34.51 -10.33 -1.37
N ARG A 59 33.87 -11.46 -1.67
CA ARG A 59 34.56 -12.69 -2.11
C ARG A 59 35.33 -12.49 -3.41
N LEU A 60 34.74 -11.81 -4.39
CA LEU A 60 35.45 -11.52 -5.66
C LEU A 60 36.62 -10.56 -5.45
N ALA A 61 36.49 -9.57 -4.58
CA ALA A 61 37.58 -8.65 -4.26
C ALA A 61 38.77 -9.39 -3.62
N GLU A 62 38.51 -10.30 -2.69
CA GLU A 62 39.54 -11.16 -2.08
C GLU A 62 40.22 -12.06 -3.13
N GLN A 63 39.44 -12.70 -4.00
CA GLN A 63 39.99 -13.53 -5.09
C GLN A 63 40.82 -12.71 -6.09
N ALA A 64 40.35 -11.51 -6.44
CA ALA A 64 41.07 -10.61 -7.33
C ALA A 64 42.43 -10.21 -6.74
N GLU A 65 42.48 -9.94 -5.43
CA GLU A 65 43.71 -9.58 -4.74
C GLU A 65 44.68 -10.76 -4.62
N ALA A 66 44.17 -11.96 -4.31
CA ALA A 66 44.99 -13.17 -4.33
C ALA A 66 45.64 -13.42 -5.70
N LEU A 67 44.87 -13.28 -6.79
CA LEU A 67 45.38 -13.44 -8.16
C LEU A 67 46.43 -12.38 -8.53
N ARG A 68 46.26 -11.13 -8.10
CA ARG A 68 47.27 -10.06 -8.29
C ARG A 68 48.59 -10.38 -7.59
N GLN A 69 48.53 -11.06 -6.45
CA GLN A 69 49.69 -11.53 -5.68
C GLN A 69 50.25 -12.87 -6.22
N GLY A 70 49.73 -13.39 -7.34
CA GLY A 70 50.14 -14.68 -7.90
C GLY A 70 49.66 -15.89 -7.11
N ARG A 71 48.70 -15.72 -6.19
CA ARG A 71 48.11 -16.79 -5.37
C ARG A 71 46.75 -17.17 -5.95
N GLY A 72 46.62 -18.38 -6.50
CA GLY A 72 45.33 -18.91 -6.98
C GLY A 72 45.44 -19.61 -8.34
N PRO A 73 44.32 -20.19 -8.81
CA PRO A 73 44.28 -20.85 -10.11
C PRO A 73 44.38 -19.85 -11.25
N GLU A 74 45.14 -20.20 -12.30
CA GLU A 74 45.21 -19.39 -13.52
C GLU A 74 43.86 -19.46 -14.25
N LEU A 75 43.15 -18.32 -14.30
CA LEU A 75 41.83 -18.21 -14.92
C LEU A 75 41.93 -17.49 -16.27
N PRO A 76 41.15 -17.91 -17.28
CA PRO A 76 41.02 -17.15 -18.52
C PRO A 76 40.56 -15.71 -18.25
N PRO A 77 41.00 -14.71 -19.05
CA PRO A 77 40.67 -13.30 -18.83
C PRO A 77 39.17 -12.99 -18.69
N TRP A 78 38.31 -13.75 -19.38
CA TRP A 78 36.84 -13.58 -19.33
C TRP A 78 36.16 -14.22 -18.10
N LYS A 79 36.90 -14.97 -17.28
CA LYS A 79 36.44 -15.54 -16.00
C LYS A 79 37.18 -14.96 -14.80
N SER A 80 38.22 -14.15 -15.04
CA SER A 80 39.07 -13.61 -13.98
C SER A 80 38.38 -12.49 -13.22
N PRO A 81 38.25 -12.58 -11.89
CA PRO A 81 37.73 -11.49 -11.06
C PRO A 81 38.71 -10.30 -10.94
N ALA A 82 39.97 -10.47 -11.38
CA ALA A 82 40.92 -9.37 -11.48
C ALA A 82 40.65 -8.44 -12.67
N MET A 83 39.80 -8.85 -13.63
CA MET A 83 39.42 -8.05 -14.80
C MET A 83 38.07 -7.34 -14.56
N PRO A 84 37.94 -6.06 -14.96
CA PRO A 84 36.72 -5.29 -14.69
C PRO A 84 35.50 -5.75 -15.49
N VAL A 85 35.70 -6.21 -16.74
CA VAL A 85 34.60 -6.59 -17.65
C VAL A 85 33.83 -7.84 -17.17
N PRO A 86 34.46 -8.96 -16.79
CA PRO A 86 33.76 -10.10 -16.22
C PRO A 86 33.04 -9.75 -14.92
N VAL A 87 33.67 -8.92 -14.07
CA VAL A 87 33.07 -8.50 -12.80
C VAL A 87 31.74 -7.80 -13.04
N GLY A 88 31.70 -6.76 -13.87
CA GLY A 88 30.47 -5.98 -14.09
C GLY A 88 29.48 -6.56 -15.09
N ASN A 89 29.78 -7.68 -15.76
CA ASN A 89 28.88 -8.28 -16.75
C ASN A 89 28.36 -9.67 -16.38
N THR A 90 29.13 -10.46 -15.61
CA THR A 90 28.79 -11.88 -15.35
C THR A 90 29.04 -12.32 -13.92
N LEU A 91 30.10 -11.84 -13.27
CA LEU A 91 30.50 -12.35 -11.97
C LEU A 91 29.74 -11.67 -10.82
N VAL A 92 29.46 -10.36 -10.91
CA VAL A 92 28.58 -9.60 -10.00
C VAL A 92 27.82 -8.55 -10.80
N GLN A 93 26.50 -8.72 -10.92
CA GLN A 93 25.64 -7.69 -11.48
C GLN A 93 25.04 -6.88 -10.33
N PRO A 94 25.26 -5.55 -10.27
CA PRO A 94 24.59 -4.67 -9.33
C PRO A 94 23.06 -4.82 -9.36
N GLU A 95 22.42 -4.85 -8.20
CA GLU A 95 20.97 -4.84 -8.07
C GLU A 95 20.49 -3.38 -7.96
N ALA A 96 19.71 -2.93 -8.94
CA ALA A 96 18.97 -1.68 -8.90
C ALA A 96 17.60 -1.91 -8.27
N LEU A 97 17.35 -1.31 -7.11
CA LEU A 97 16.15 -1.56 -6.30
C LEU A 97 15.22 -0.36 -6.28
N LEU A 98 13.91 -0.61 -6.30
CA LEU A 98 12.89 0.39 -6.05
C LEU A 98 12.27 0.13 -4.66
N PRO A 99 12.73 0.81 -3.59
CA PRO A 99 12.20 0.57 -2.25
C PRO A 99 10.75 1.08 -2.13
N PRO A 100 9.90 0.40 -1.35
CA PRO A 100 8.54 0.87 -1.12
C PRO A 100 8.56 2.21 -0.38
N GLY A 101 7.81 3.18 -0.90
CA GLY A 101 7.71 4.52 -0.31
C GLY A 101 7.06 4.54 1.08
N PRO A 102 7.00 5.71 1.75
CA PRO A 102 6.45 5.86 3.10
C PRO A 102 4.98 5.44 3.22
N LEU A 103 4.22 5.56 2.13
CA LEU A 103 2.82 5.14 2.03
C LEU A 103 2.66 3.79 1.32
N GLY A 104 3.73 3.02 1.14
CA GLY A 104 3.67 1.77 0.37
C GLY A 104 2.70 0.74 0.94
N ALA A 105 2.42 0.79 2.25
CA ALA A 105 1.43 -0.08 2.88
C ALA A 105 -0.03 0.27 2.53
N PHE A 106 -0.28 1.41 1.88
CA PHE A 106 -1.63 1.87 1.48
C PHE A 106 -1.99 1.44 0.06
N THR A 107 -0.97 1.15 -0.76
CA THR A 107 -1.07 0.86 -2.19
C THR A 107 -0.17 -0.33 -2.53
N VAL A 108 -0.76 -1.52 -2.65
CA VAL A 108 -0.07 -2.71 -3.16
C VAL A 108 -0.28 -2.85 -4.67
N GLY A 109 -1.49 -2.55 -5.17
CA GLY A 109 -1.95 -3.01 -6.49
C GLY A 109 -0.99 -2.81 -7.68
N GLN A 110 -0.32 -1.65 -7.82
CA GLN A 110 0.63 -1.45 -8.91
C GLN A 110 2.03 -2.04 -8.63
N MET A 111 2.43 -2.18 -7.36
CA MET A 111 3.72 -2.76 -6.98
C MET A 111 3.74 -4.29 -7.13
N ASP A 112 2.57 -4.93 -7.13
CA ASP A 112 2.43 -6.37 -7.38
C ASP A 112 2.74 -6.70 -8.86
N LEU A 113 2.44 -5.78 -9.77
CA LEU A 113 2.62 -5.97 -11.21
C LEU A 113 3.98 -5.50 -11.74
N LEU A 114 4.63 -4.58 -11.02
CA LEU A 114 5.86 -3.94 -11.48
C LEU A 114 7.08 -4.55 -10.79
N PRO A 115 8.16 -4.86 -11.53
CA PRO A 115 9.37 -5.39 -10.92
C PRO A 115 9.97 -4.39 -9.94
N SER A 116 10.33 -4.88 -8.75
CA SER A 116 10.89 -4.06 -7.66
C SER A 116 12.42 -4.12 -7.58
N ALA A 117 13.06 -4.94 -8.41
CA ALA A 117 14.50 -5.12 -8.49
C ALA A 117 14.93 -5.48 -9.93
N TYR A 118 16.05 -4.93 -10.38
CA TYR A 118 16.66 -5.22 -11.68
C TYR A 118 18.16 -5.47 -11.54
N GLN A 119 18.69 -6.40 -12.31
CA GLN A 119 20.14 -6.55 -12.44
C GLN A 119 20.67 -5.65 -13.54
N VAL A 120 21.71 -4.88 -13.24
CA VAL A 120 22.38 -4.00 -14.19
C VAL A 120 23.71 -4.62 -14.59
N SER A 121 23.99 -4.62 -15.90
CA SER A 121 25.27 -5.09 -16.46
C SER A 121 25.98 -3.96 -17.22
N LEU A 122 27.31 -4.06 -17.36
CA LEU A 122 28.11 -3.09 -18.12
C LEU A 122 27.69 -2.96 -19.60
N GLN A 123 27.04 -3.98 -20.14
CA GLN A 123 26.55 -3.97 -21.53
C GLN A 123 25.17 -3.30 -21.67
N GLY A 124 24.63 -2.71 -20.60
CA GLY A 124 23.30 -2.09 -20.60
C GLY A 124 22.17 -3.10 -20.82
N ARG A 125 22.46 -4.41 -20.72
CA ARG A 125 21.43 -5.43 -20.73
C ARG A 125 20.77 -5.45 -19.36
N LEU A 126 19.47 -5.15 -19.34
CA LEU A 126 18.56 -5.61 -18.30
C LEU A 126 18.44 -7.12 -18.47
N THR A 127 19.43 -7.84 -17.95
CA THR A 127 19.46 -9.28 -17.87
C THR A 127 18.41 -9.67 -16.83
N ASP A 128 17.40 -10.40 -17.29
CA ASP A 128 16.28 -10.94 -16.53
C ASP A 128 15.10 -9.99 -16.31
N PHE A 129 14.27 -9.84 -17.35
CA PHE A 129 12.81 -9.67 -17.17
C PHE A 129 12.15 -10.90 -16.49
N ALA A 130 12.93 -11.95 -16.20
CA ALA A 130 12.51 -13.27 -15.78
C ALA A 130 13.10 -13.70 -14.43
N ARG A 131 13.31 -12.76 -13.49
CA ARG A 131 13.02 -13.12 -12.09
C ARG A 131 11.50 -13.06 -11.91
N ASP A 132 10.84 -13.92 -12.67
CA ASP A 132 9.43 -14.23 -12.56
C ASP A 132 9.32 -14.83 -11.16
N THR A 133 9.00 -13.99 -10.17
CA THR A 133 8.34 -14.51 -8.98
C THR A 133 7.13 -15.23 -9.54
N LEU A 134 7.16 -16.57 -9.51
CA LEU A 134 6.08 -17.46 -9.95
C LEU A 134 4.84 -17.17 -9.09
N GLU A 135 4.24 -16.00 -9.27
CA GLU A 135 2.98 -15.63 -8.67
C GLU A 135 1.89 -16.22 -9.54
N HIS A 136 0.94 -16.88 -8.89
CA HIS A 136 -0.15 -17.51 -9.60
C HIS A 136 -0.91 -16.44 -10.43
N PRO A 137 -1.05 -16.61 -11.76
CA PRO A 137 -1.68 -15.61 -12.63
C PRO A 137 -3.14 -15.31 -12.25
N VAL A 138 -3.79 -16.24 -11.52
CA VAL A 138 -5.14 -16.04 -10.96
C VAL A 138 -5.15 -15.02 -9.81
N HIS A 139 -4.05 -14.91 -9.06
CA HIS A 139 -3.90 -13.98 -7.94
C HIS A 139 -3.64 -12.55 -8.42
N LEU A 140 -2.95 -12.39 -9.54
CA LEU A 140 -2.73 -11.10 -10.22
C LEU A 140 -4.01 -10.55 -10.87
N ALA A 141 -4.92 -11.42 -11.31
CA ALA A 141 -6.14 -11.04 -12.02
C ALA A 141 -7.25 -10.46 -11.12
N THR A 142 -7.27 -10.79 -9.83
CA THR A 142 -8.30 -10.32 -8.87
C THR A 142 -7.89 -9.06 -8.12
N GLY A 143 -6.59 -8.71 -8.13
CA GLY A 143 -6.03 -7.57 -7.41
C GLY A 143 -5.99 -7.78 -5.89
N THR A 144 -4.93 -7.27 -5.26
CA THR A 144 -4.80 -7.33 -3.79
C THR A 144 -5.82 -6.40 -3.12
N LEU A 145 -6.50 -6.88 -2.08
CA LEU A 145 -7.29 -5.97 -1.22
C LEU A 145 -6.33 -5.13 -0.36
N ASP A 146 -6.13 -3.88 -0.76
CA ASP A 146 -5.37 -2.87 -0.03
C ASP A 146 -6.29 -1.70 0.41
N LEU A 147 -5.74 -0.73 1.16
CA LEU A 147 -6.54 0.40 1.63
C LEU A 147 -7.07 1.26 0.46
N SER A 148 -6.28 1.41 -0.60
CA SER A 148 -6.68 2.19 -1.78
C SER A 148 -7.86 1.54 -2.51
N PHE A 149 -7.89 0.21 -2.61
CA PHE A 149 -9.00 -0.55 -3.17
C PHE A 149 -10.29 -0.30 -2.37
N VAL A 150 -10.20 -0.34 -1.05
CA VAL A 150 -11.36 -0.05 -0.17
C VAL A 150 -11.85 1.39 -0.41
N LEU A 151 -10.96 2.36 -0.53
CA LEU A 151 -11.32 3.76 -0.75
C LEU A 151 -11.86 4.07 -2.15
N LEU A 152 -11.31 3.44 -3.20
CA LEU A 152 -11.73 3.70 -4.58
C LEU A 152 -13.01 2.92 -4.95
N TYR A 153 -13.13 1.66 -4.53
CA TYR A 153 -14.20 0.79 -4.99
C TYR A 153 -15.30 0.57 -3.96
N LEU A 154 -14.96 0.42 -2.67
CA LEU A 154 -15.95 0.07 -1.65
C LEU A 154 -16.57 1.32 -0.98
N LEU A 155 -15.76 2.35 -0.69
CA LEU A 155 -16.25 3.57 -0.05
C LEU A 155 -17.43 4.22 -0.80
N PRO A 156 -17.49 4.28 -2.15
CA PRO A 156 -18.67 4.78 -2.84
C PRO A 156 -19.94 3.96 -2.56
N LEU A 157 -19.81 2.63 -2.46
CA LEU A 157 -20.94 1.74 -2.11
C LEU A 157 -21.40 1.99 -0.67
N PHE A 158 -20.47 2.17 0.26
CA PHE A 158 -20.81 2.56 1.63
C PHE A 158 -21.44 3.95 1.68
N ALA A 159 -20.98 4.92 0.89
CA ALA A 159 -21.60 6.24 0.82
C ALA A 159 -23.06 6.16 0.33
N LEU A 160 -23.36 5.30 -0.65
CA LEU A 160 -24.73 5.00 -1.08
C LEU A 160 -25.54 4.32 0.03
N ALA A 161 -24.99 3.28 0.67
CA ALA A 161 -25.65 2.58 1.77
C ALA A 161 -25.90 3.47 3.01
N PHE A 162 -25.05 4.47 3.24
CA PHE A 162 -25.24 5.46 4.30
C PHE A 162 -26.24 6.57 3.91
N SER A 163 -26.70 6.65 2.66
CA SER A 163 -27.54 7.75 2.19
C SER A 163 -28.92 7.32 1.67
N PHE A 164 -29.11 6.05 1.29
CA PHE A 164 -30.34 5.59 0.64
C PHE A 164 -31.61 5.75 1.49
N ASP A 165 -31.53 5.60 2.81
CA ASP A 165 -32.69 5.60 3.70
C ASP A 165 -33.04 6.98 4.27
N LEU A 166 -32.25 8.02 3.93
CA LEU A 166 -32.35 9.37 4.52
C LEU A 166 -33.77 9.94 4.51
N VAL A 167 -34.49 9.77 3.39
CA VAL A 167 -35.86 10.28 3.20
C VAL A 167 -36.89 9.16 3.36
N SER A 168 -36.60 7.97 2.83
CA SER A 168 -37.54 6.85 2.84
C SER A 168 -37.89 6.40 4.25
N ARG A 169 -36.92 6.43 5.18
CA ARG A 169 -37.14 6.01 6.57
C ARG A 169 -38.12 6.90 7.32
N GLU A 170 -37.96 8.22 7.24
CA GLU A 170 -38.91 9.16 7.86
C GLU A 170 -40.29 9.09 7.19
N ARG A 171 -40.34 8.69 5.92
CA ARG A 171 -41.60 8.51 5.19
C ARG A 171 -42.34 7.25 5.67
N GLU A 172 -41.62 6.16 5.89
CA GLU A 172 -42.16 4.89 6.42
C GLU A 172 -42.58 5.03 7.88
N ASP A 173 -41.79 5.73 8.70
CA ASP A 173 -42.11 6.02 10.10
C ASP A 173 -43.24 7.07 10.27
N GLY A 174 -43.71 7.67 9.17
CA GLY A 174 -44.75 8.70 9.18
C GLY A 174 -44.33 10.04 9.79
N THR A 175 -43.06 10.18 10.18
CA THR A 175 -42.48 11.36 10.84
C THR A 175 -42.09 12.47 9.89
N LEU A 176 -42.02 12.20 8.58
CA LEU A 176 -41.58 13.16 7.57
C LEU A 176 -42.33 14.50 7.61
N ARG A 177 -43.66 14.48 7.81
CA ARG A 177 -44.46 15.71 7.90
C ARG A 177 -44.09 16.53 9.14
N LEU A 178 -43.85 15.87 10.27
CA LEU A 178 -43.46 16.51 11.53
C LEU A 178 -42.07 17.17 11.41
N VAL A 179 -41.12 16.45 10.80
CA VAL A 179 -39.76 16.93 10.55
C VAL A 179 -39.77 18.16 9.62
N LEU A 180 -40.60 18.15 8.58
CA LEU A 180 -40.72 19.26 7.64
C LEU A 180 -41.37 20.52 8.23
N VAL A 181 -42.19 20.39 9.27
CA VAL A 181 -42.74 21.55 10.00
C VAL A 181 -41.65 22.23 10.83
N GLN A 182 -40.68 21.47 11.34
CA GLN A 182 -39.56 22.00 12.12
C GLN A 182 -38.38 22.44 11.25
N ALA A 183 -38.21 21.82 10.09
CA ALA A 183 -37.15 22.14 9.15
C ALA A 183 -37.55 23.30 8.23
N THR A 184 -36.57 24.09 7.82
CA THR A 184 -36.77 25.19 6.85
C THR A 184 -36.98 24.68 5.40
N GLY A 185 -37.12 23.36 5.19
CA GLY A 185 -37.36 22.72 3.90
C GLY A 185 -36.70 21.35 3.74
N LEU A 186 -37.29 20.49 2.89
CA LEU A 186 -36.84 19.10 2.67
C LEU A 186 -35.39 19.01 2.19
N ARG A 187 -35.01 19.83 1.21
CA ARG A 187 -33.65 19.82 0.63
C ARG A 187 -32.60 20.21 1.66
N GLY A 188 -32.82 21.29 2.41
CA GLY A 188 -31.89 21.76 3.43
C GLY A 188 -31.74 20.76 4.58
N TRP A 189 -32.83 20.14 5.00
CA TRP A 189 -32.79 19.07 5.99
C TRP A 189 -32.02 17.83 5.49
N ALA A 190 -32.33 17.35 4.29
CA ALA A 190 -31.67 16.18 3.70
C ALA A 190 -30.17 16.42 3.50
N LEU A 191 -29.78 17.59 2.98
CA LEU A 191 -28.37 17.96 2.80
C LEU A 191 -27.61 18.04 4.12
N ARG A 192 -28.21 18.60 5.18
CA ARG A 192 -27.56 18.64 6.51
C ARG A 192 -27.35 17.24 7.06
N ARG A 193 -28.36 16.38 6.96
CA ARG A 193 -28.27 14.99 7.45
C ARG A 193 -27.27 14.17 6.65
N LEU A 194 -27.24 14.35 5.32
CA LEU A 194 -26.22 13.79 4.45
C LEU A 194 -24.82 14.28 4.82
N ALA A 195 -24.64 15.58 5.09
CA ALA A 195 -23.35 16.15 5.48
C ALA A 195 -22.83 15.56 6.80
N VAL A 196 -23.69 15.33 7.79
CA VAL A 196 -23.30 14.64 9.03
C VAL A 196 -22.83 13.22 8.72
N ARG A 197 -23.59 12.44 7.94
CA ARG A 197 -23.23 11.06 7.59
C ARG A 197 -21.95 10.98 6.77
N ALA A 198 -21.78 11.87 5.79
CA ALA A 198 -20.55 12.01 5.02
C ALA A 198 -19.36 12.40 5.92
N GLY A 199 -19.56 13.32 6.86
CA GLY A 199 -18.53 13.69 7.84
C GLY A 199 -18.09 12.53 8.72
N VAL A 200 -19.02 11.66 9.14
CA VAL A 200 -18.69 10.43 9.87
C VAL A 200 -17.87 9.48 9.00
N LEU A 201 -18.31 9.20 7.77
CA LEU A 201 -17.59 8.33 6.83
C LEU A 201 -16.18 8.84 6.55
N LEU A 202 -16.03 10.13 6.20
CA LEU A 202 -14.74 10.75 5.97
C LEU A 202 -13.86 10.74 7.22
N GLY A 203 -14.45 11.00 8.40
CA GLY A 203 -13.77 10.91 9.68
C GLY A 203 -13.20 9.52 9.93
N LEU A 204 -13.97 8.46 9.64
CA LEU A 204 -13.49 7.08 9.73
C LEU A 204 -12.34 6.81 8.75
N CYS A 205 -12.43 7.27 7.49
CA CYS A 205 -11.34 7.14 6.52
C CYS A 205 -10.06 7.82 6.99
N VAL A 206 -10.17 9.06 7.48
CA VAL A 206 -9.02 9.84 7.97
C VAL A 206 -8.42 9.17 9.21
N LEU A 207 -9.24 8.75 10.17
CA LEU A 207 -8.77 8.05 11.36
C LEU A 207 -8.04 6.75 11.01
N ALA A 208 -8.61 5.94 10.11
CA ALA A 208 -7.98 4.72 9.62
C ALA A 208 -6.67 5.02 8.88
N GLY A 209 -6.63 6.07 8.06
CA GLY A 209 -5.41 6.50 7.36
C GLY A 209 -4.32 6.99 8.31
N VAL A 210 -4.65 7.81 9.30
CA VAL A 210 -3.71 8.30 10.31
C VAL A 210 -3.20 7.15 11.17
N ALA A 211 -4.10 6.26 11.63
CA ALA A 211 -3.72 5.08 12.39
C ALA A 211 -2.81 4.15 11.56
N GLY A 212 -3.18 3.89 10.30
CA GLY A 212 -2.36 3.12 9.36
C GLY A 212 -0.98 3.73 9.16
N TYR A 213 -0.88 5.05 8.98
CA TYR A 213 0.38 5.75 8.81
C TYR A 213 1.27 5.63 10.05
N ALA A 214 0.68 5.78 11.24
CA ALA A 214 1.38 5.64 12.52
C ALA A 214 1.87 4.20 12.75
N LEU A 215 1.04 3.19 12.45
CA LEU A 215 1.34 1.78 12.68
C LEU A 215 2.35 1.21 11.66
N THR A 216 2.33 1.69 10.43
CA THR A 216 3.20 1.21 9.34
C THR A 216 4.55 1.91 9.29
N GLY A 217 4.80 2.86 10.21
CA GLY A 217 6.08 3.53 10.36
C GLY A 217 6.33 4.63 9.33
N GLY A 218 5.28 5.27 8.81
CA GLY A 218 5.39 6.31 7.77
C GLY A 218 6.28 7.50 8.17
N ALA A 219 6.57 7.68 9.46
CA ALA A 219 7.52 8.66 9.98
C ALA A 219 9.00 8.35 9.66
N GLY A 220 9.37 7.10 9.38
CA GLY A 220 10.75 6.72 9.09
C GLY A 220 11.22 6.96 7.65
N GLY A 221 10.30 7.21 6.71
CA GLY A 221 10.59 7.27 5.28
C GLY A 221 11.02 8.64 4.73
N TRP A 222 10.85 9.73 5.48
CA TRP A 222 11.20 11.09 5.04
C TRP A 222 12.72 11.34 4.97
N GLY A 223 13.55 10.48 5.58
CA GLY A 223 15.01 10.63 5.60
C GLY A 223 15.77 10.05 4.39
N GLY A 224 15.13 9.19 3.59
CA GLY A 224 15.83 8.39 2.56
C GLY A 224 16.11 9.11 1.23
N TRP A 225 15.39 10.18 0.90
CA TRP A 225 15.51 10.87 -0.40
C TRP A 225 16.71 11.82 -0.52
N ARG A 226 17.54 11.93 0.53
CA ARG A 226 18.72 12.82 0.57
C ARG A 226 20.06 12.12 0.34
N ALA A 227 20.06 10.80 0.12
CA ALA A 227 21.28 10.03 -0.12
C ALA A 227 21.18 9.32 -1.47
N GLY A 228 21.36 10.08 -2.56
CA GLY A 228 21.45 9.61 -3.93
C GLY A 228 22.15 10.67 -4.76
#